data_AF-A0A6J1NI40-F1
#
_entry.id   AF-A0A6J1NI40-F1
#
_cell.length_a   1.000
_cell.length_b   1.000
_cell.length_c   1.000
_cell.angle_alpha   90.00
_cell.angle_beta   90.00
_cell.angle_gamma   90.00
#
_symmetry.space_group_name_H-M   'P 1'
#
loop_
_entity.id
_entity.type
_entity.pdbx_description
1 polymer ?
#
loop_
_entity_poly.entity_id
_entity_poly.type
_entity_poly.pdbx_seq_one_letter_code
_entity_poly.pdbx_strand_id
1 'polypeptide(L)'
;MPTSYYKLIDLPGTHVGHQYVHHKRGIISMFQLQFLNREVEAWGVRRGGAWGGARAADALLRATAPLAASPHAPLRTAALALLAKLLPAAPDTHPGLQAILECLDSEQPEVAQSAVDKLPELLVGMQEHAARVLMRVFELGMKSRLPVEPCIAKCVSTINLNRGC
;
A
#
# COMPACT_ATOMS: atom_id res chain seq x y z
N MET A 1 3.33 -7.30 23.04
CA MET A 1 3.41 -7.92 21.70
C MET A 1 1.99 -7.94 21.11
N PRO A 2 1.56 -7.01 20.25
CA PRO A 2 0.22 -7.09 19.68
C PRO A 2 0.25 -7.96 18.42
N THR A 3 -0.48 -9.07 18.48
CA THR A 3 -0.76 -9.95 17.35
C THR A 3 -1.89 -9.33 16.53
N SER A 4 -1.58 -8.56 15.48
CA SER A 4 -2.61 -8.09 14.54
C SER A 4 -3.12 -9.26 13.70
N TYR A 5 -4.39 -9.61 13.88
CA TYR A 5 -5.11 -10.60 13.10
C TYR A 5 -5.61 -9.96 11.80
N TYR A 6 -5.17 -10.45 10.64
CA TYR A 6 -5.69 -10.03 9.33
C TYR A 6 -6.63 -11.10 8.77
N LYS A 7 -7.85 -10.70 8.41
CA LYS A 7 -8.88 -11.55 7.79
C LYS A 7 -8.76 -11.44 6.26
N LEU A 8 -8.54 -12.57 5.57
CA LEU A 8 -8.46 -12.59 4.11
C LEU A 8 -9.87 -12.49 3.48
N ILE A 9 -9.94 -11.83 2.32
CA ILE A 9 -11.14 -11.70 1.48
C ILE A 9 -11.05 -12.75 0.38
N ASP A 10 -12.10 -13.54 0.22
CA ASP A 10 -12.20 -14.54 -0.86
C ASP A 10 -12.26 -13.84 -2.22
N LEU A 11 -11.24 -14.06 -3.06
CA LEU A 11 -11.23 -13.60 -4.45
C LEU A 11 -12.02 -14.59 -5.32
N PRO A 12 -13.02 -14.14 -6.11
CA PRO A 12 -13.78 -15.04 -6.97
C PRO A 12 -13.03 -15.31 -8.30
N GLY A 13 -12.86 -16.60 -8.63
CA GLY A 13 -12.79 -17.04 -10.03
C GLY A 13 -11.45 -17.45 -10.63
N THR A 14 -10.64 -18.27 -9.95
CA THR A 14 -9.55 -19.03 -10.60
C THR A 14 -9.86 -20.52 -10.62
N HIS A 15 -10.47 -20.99 -11.71
CA HIS A 15 -10.44 -22.40 -12.10
C HIS A 15 -9.06 -22.71 -12.69
N VAL A 16 -8.11 -23.11 -11.84
CA VAL A 16 -6.91 -23.84 -12.27
C VAL A 16 -6.61 -24.91 -11.22
N GLY A 17 -6.79 -26.17 -11.61
CA GLY A 17 -6.16 -27.34 -10.96
C GLY A 17 -6.63 -27.67 -9.54
N HIS A 18 -7.11 -28.90 -9.35
CA HIS A 18 -7.36 -29.49 -8.05
C HIS A 18 -6.16 -29.39 -7.10
N GLN A 19 -6.17 -28.40 -6.19
CA GLN A 19 -5.53 -28.50 -4.89
C GLN A 19 -6.42 -27.81 -3.86
N TYR A 20 -7.17 -28.63 -3.13
CA TYR A 20 -7.91 -28.23 -1.95
C TYR A 20 -6.93 -27.64 -0.92
N VAL A 21 -6.80 -26.32 -0.86
CA VAL A 21 -6.15 -25.67 0.28
C VAL A 21 -7.19 -25.57 1.38
N HIS A 22 -7.29 -26.64 2.18
CA HIS A 22 -7.90 -26.56 3.51
C HIS A 22 -7.08 -25.58 4.34
N HIS A 23 -7.39 -24.28 4.26
CA HIS A 23 -6.76 -23.27 5.08
C HIS A 23 -7.35 -23.36 6.49
N LYS A 24 -6.80 -24.29 7.29
CA LYS A 24 -6.94 -24.27 8.75
C LYS A 24 -6.60 -22.86 9.24
N ARG A 25 -7.34 -22.34 10.22
CA ARG A 25 -7.08 -21.06 10.92
C ARG A 25 -5.70 -21.10 11.58
N GLY A 26 -4.66 -20.97 10.77
CA GLY A 26 -3.26 -21.00 11.16
C GLY A 26 -2.70 -19.58 11.18
N ILE A 27 -1.74 -19.35 12.07
CA ILE A 27 -0.94 -18.13 12.07
C ILE A 27 -0.18 -18.09 10.74
N ILE A 28 -0.51 -17.11 9.88
CA ILE A 28 0.19 -16.91 8.62
C ILE A 28 1.53 -16.23 8.94
N SER A 29 2.64 -16.79 8.43
CA SER A 29 3.96 -16.20 8.63
C SER A 29 4.14 -14.92 7.79
N MET A 30 5.07 -14.05 8.20
CA MET A 30 5.41 -12.83 7.43
C MET A 30 5.85 -13.15 6.00
N PHE A 31 6.57 -14.25 5.79
CA PHE A 31 6.97 -14.72 4.45
C PHE A 31 5.77 -15.12 3.60
N GLN A 32 4.79 -15.82 4.19
CA GLN A 32 3.55 -16.18 3.50
C GLN A 32 2.74 -14.94 3.12
N LEU A 33 2.62 -13.95 4.03
CA LEU A 33 1.96 -12.68 3.72
C LEU A 33 2.67 -11.92 2.60
N GLN A 34 4.00 -11.85 2.63
CA GLN A 34 4.78 -11.20 1.58
C GLN A 34 4.57 -11.88 0.23
N PHE A 35 4.60 -13.22 0.21
CA PHE A 35 4.36 -14.00 -1.00
C PHE A 35 2.96 -13.75 -1.56
N LEU A 36 1.92 -13.84 -0.72
CA LEU A 36 0.54 -13.58 -1.12
C LEU A 36 0.36 -12.16 -1.68
N ASN A 37 0.97 -11.17 -1.05
CA ASN A 37 0.90 -9.78 -1.48
C ASN A 37 1.48 -9.59 -2.90
N ARG A 38 2.65 -10.20 -3.16
CA ARG A 38 3.25 -10.20 -4.50
C ARG A 38 2.44 -10.97 -5.54
N GLU A 39 1.83 -12.08 -5.16
CA GLU A 39 0.95 -12.84 -6.06
C GLU A 39 -0.28 -12.03 -6.46
N VAL A 40 -0.88 -11.31 -5.51
CA VAL A 40 -2.01 -10.39 -5.78
C VAL A 40 -1.56 -9.25 -6.69
N GLU A 41 -0.40 -8.63 -6.42
CA GLU A 41 0.18 -7.60 -7.29
C GLU A 41 0.38 -8.12 -8.71
N ALA A 42 1.04 -9.27 -8.86
CA ALA A 42 1.30 -9.89 -10.16
C ALA A 42 0.00 -10.26 -10.89
N TRP A 43 -1.02 -10.73 -10.15
CA TRP A 43 -2.35 -10.99 -10.70
C TRP A 43 -3.01 -9.73 -11.25
N GLY A 44 -2.97 -8.61 -10.52
CA GLY A 44 -3.51 -7.34 -10.99
C GLY A 44 -2.76 -6.79 -12.19
N VAL A 45 -1.43 -6.87 -12.20
CA VAL A 45 -0.57 -6.44 -13.32
C VAL A 45 -0.89 -7.21 -14.59
N ARG A 46 -1.03 -8.54 -14.52
CA ARG A 46 -1.40 -9.38 -15.67
C ARG A 46 -2.75 -8.99 -16.29
N ARG A 47 -3.61 -8.32 -15.53
CA ARG A 47 -4.94 -7.86 -15.97
C ARG A 47 -5.00 -6.36 -16.24
N GLY A 48 -3.85 -5.69 -16.36
CA GLY A 48 -3.80 -4.25 -16.62
C GLY A 48 -4.47 -3.40 -15.53
N GLY A 49 -4.46 -3.87 -14.27
CA GLY A 49 -5.15 -3.19 -13.17
C GLY A 49 -6.63 -3.53 -13.03
N ALA A 50 -7.16 -4.54 -13.75
CA ALA A 50 -8.52 -5.02 -13.52
C ALA A 50 -8.58 -5.95 -12.30
N TRP A 51 -8.89 -5.36 -11.13
CA TRP A 51 -8.92 -6.04 -9.82
C TRP A 51 -10.16 -6.88 -9.53
N GLY A 52 -10.98 -7.19 -10.54
CA GLY A 52 -12.29 -7.84 -10.32
C GLY A 52 -13.40 -6.87 -9.89
N GLY A 53 -13.20 -5.56 -10.12
CA GLY A 53 -14.15 -4.49 -9.83
C GLY A 53 -13.82 -3.67 -8.58
N ALA A 54 -14.51 -2.54 -8.42
CA ALA A 54 -14.24 -1.56 -7.35
C ALA A 54 -14.32 -2.16 -5.94
N ARG A 55 -15.27 -3.08 -5.69
CA ARG A 55 -15.41 -3.74 -4.39
C ARG A 55 -14.23 -4.66 -4.06
N ALA A 56 -13.70 -5.36 -5.06
CA ALA A 56 -12.54 -6.23 -4.86
C ALA A 56 -11.25 -5.42 -4.66
N ALA A 57 -11.09 -4.30 -5.38
CA ALA A 57 -10.00 -3.36 -5.15
C ALA A 57 -10.04 -2.77 -3.72
N ASP A 58 -11.22 -2.31 -3.25
CA ASP A 58 -11.40 -1.79 -1.89
C ASP A 58 -11.06 -2.83 -0.83
N ALA A 59 -11.56 -4.04 -1.01
CA ALA A 59 -11.26 -5.19 -0.15
C ALA A 59 -9.75 -5.44 -0.03
N LEU A 60 -9.07 -5.57 -1.17
CA LEU A 60 -7.62 -5.77 -1.22
C LEU A 60 -6.86 -4.61 -0.59
N LEU A 61 -7.32 -3.38 -0.81
CA LEU A 61 -6.71 -2.18 -0.26
C LEU A 61 -6.78 -2.20 1.27
N ARG A 62 -7.95 -2.48 1.85
CA ARG A 62 -8.14 -2.59 3.31
C ARG A 62 -7.31 -3.72 3.93
N ALA A 63 -7.17 -4.84 3.23
CA ALA A 63 -6.34 -5.95 3.69
C ALA A 63 -4.84 -5.64 3.64
N THR A 64 -4.41 -4.85 2.66
CA THR A 64 -2.99 -4.54 2.39
C THR A 64 -2.49 -3.33 3.20
N ALA A 65 -3.34 -2.32 3.38
CA ALA A 65 -3.06 -1.08 4.09
C ALA A 65 -2.26 -1.27 5.39
N PRO A 66 -2.70 -2.11 6.35
CA PRO A 66 -1.97 -2.24 7.62
C PRO A 66 -0.61 -2.95 7.50
N LEU A 67 -0.33 -3.62 6.38
CA LEU A 67 0.96 -4.25 6.11
C LEU A 67 2.04 -3.23 5.70
N ALA A 68 1.64 -2.01 5.32
CA ALA A 68 2.57 -0.94 4.96
C ALA A 68 3.43 -0.48 6.16
N ALA A 69 2.90 -0.54 7.38
CA ALA A 69 3.64 -0.22 8.60
C ALA A 69 4.40 -1.43 9.19
N SER A 70 4.49 -2.55 8.46
CA SER A 70 5.16 -3.76 8.97
C SER A 70 6.66 -3.49 9.24
N PRO A 71 7.21 -3.97 10.38
CA PRO A 71 8.65 -3.92 10.62
C PRO A 71 9.43 -4.82 9.65
N HIS A 72 8.79 -5.84 9.06
CA HIS A 72 9.41 -6.73 8.08
C HIS A 72 9.54 -6.02 6.72
N ALA A 73 10.74 -5.51 6.42
CA ALA A 73 11.00 -4.68 5.25
C ALA A 73 10.50 -5.27 3.92
N PRO A 74 10.73 -6.55 3.59
CA PRO A 74 10.24 -7.14 2.34
C PRO A 74 8.71 -7.16 2.22
N LEU A 75 8.00 -7.36 3.33
CA LEU A 75 6.52 -7.31 3.36
C LEU A 75 6.02 -5.87 3.20
N ARG A 76 6.63 -4.93 3.92
CA ARG A 76 6.32 -3.51 3.79
C ARG A 76 6.51 -3.01 2.36
N THR A 77 7.64 -3.32 1.73
CA THR A 77 7.91 -2.92 0.34
C THR A 77 6.87 -3.51 -0.63
N ALA A 78 6.50 -4.78 -0.45
CA ALA A 78 5.45 -5.40 -1.26
C ALA A 78 4.09 -4.74 -1.04
N ALA A 79 3.74 -4.42 0.21
CA ALA A 79 2.49 -3.76 0.55
C ALA A 79 2.40 -2.34 -0.04
N LEU A 80 3.45 -1.53 0.08
CA LEU A 80 3.48 -0.19 -0.51
C LEU A 80 3.39 -0.24 -2.05
N ALA A 81 4.05 -1.20 -2.69
CA ALA A 81 3.94 -1.40 -4.13
C ALA A 81 2.51 -1.77 -4.55
N LEU A 82 1.88 -2.73 -3.86
CA LEU A 82 0.50 -3.12 -4.14
C LEU A 82 -0.49 -1.97 -3.88
N LEU A 83 -0.33 -1.20 -2.79
CA LEU A 83 -1.17 -0.04 -2.49
C LEU A 83 -1.13 1.00 -3.63
N ALA A 84 0.04 1.28 -4.20
CA ALA A 84 0.17 2.22 -5.32
C ALA A 84 -0.63 1.78 -6.57
N LYS A 85 -0.89 0.47 -6.71
CA LYS A 85 -1.68 -0.09 -7.82
C LYS A 85 -3.17 -0.22 -7.49
N LEU A 86 -3.52 -0.38 -6.22
CA LEU A 86 -4.91 -0.50 -5.77
C LEU A 86 -5.60 0.86 -5.61
N LEU A 87 -4.88 1.87 -5.12
CA LEU A 87 -5.42 3.21 -4.85
C LEU A 87 -6.18 3.81 -6.04
N PRO A 88 -5.66 3.81 -7.28
CA PRO A 88 -6.38 4.35 -8.44
C PRO A 88 -7.67 3.60 -8.79
N ALA A 89 -7.84 2.36 -8.33
CA ALA A 89 -8.99 1.50 -8.64
C ALA A 89 -9.98 1.38 -7.47
N ALA A 90 -9.62 1.89 -6.29
CA ALA A 90 -10.45 1.83 -5.12
C ALA A 90 -11.43 3.03 -5.09
N PRO A 91 -12.71 2.80 -4.77
CA PRO A 91 -13.69 3.88 -4.60
C PRO A 91 -13.46 4.71 -3.32
N ASP A 92 -12.79 4.13 -2.32
CA ASP A 92 -12.44 4.76 -1.05
C ASP A 92 -10.94 4.65 -0.80
N THR A 93 -10.26 5.79 -0.86
CA THR A 93 -8.81 5.92 -0.67
C THR A 93 -8.42 6.14 0.81
N HIS A 94 -9.40 6.33 1.72
CA HIS A 94 -9.15 6.62 3.14
C HIS A 94 -8.30 5.57 3.86
N PRO A 95 -8.47 4.24 3.66
CA PRO A 95 -7.63 3.27 4.36
C PRO A 95 -6.17 3.34 3.88
N GLY A 96 -5.94 3.68 2.62
CA GLY A 96 -4.59 3.90 2.08
C GLY A 96 -3.97 5.18 2.64
N LEU A 97 -4.74 6.27 2.72
CA LEU A 97 -4.32 7.50 3.39
C LEU A 97 -3.91 7.23 4.85
N GLN A 98 -4.75 6.54 5.62
CA GLN A 98 -4.47 6.23 7.02
C GLN A 98 -3.19 5.44 7.18
N ALA A 99 -3.00 4.38 6.40
CA ALA A 99 -1.78 3.59 6.43
C ALA A 99 -0.52 4.41 6.12
N ILE A 100 -0.60 5.35 5.18
CA ILE A 100 0.54 6.21 4.82
C ILE A 100 0.85 7.20 5.92
N LEU A 101 -0.17 7.82 6.52
CA LEU A 101 0.02 8.71 7.68
C LEU A 101 0.62 7.95 8.87
N GLU A 102 0.15 6.73 9.14
CA GLU A 102 0.74 5.86 10.16
C GLU A 102 2.21 5.52 9.86
N CYS A 103 2.57 5.30 8.61
CA CYS A 103 3.97 5.06 8.23
C CYS A 103 4.85 6.30 8.44
N LEU A 104 4.35 7.48 8.06
CA LEU A 104 5.06 8.75 8.25
C LEU A 104 5.21 9.13 9.73
N ASP A 105 4.29 8.66 10.57
CA ASP A 105 4.25 8.89 12.02
C ASP A 105 4.98 7.81 12.82
N SER A 106 5.54 6.81 12.15
CA SER A 106 6.19 5.69 12.81
C SER A 106 7.46 6.12 13.55
N GLU A 107 7.64 5.58 14.76
CA GLU A 107 8.91 5.71 15.51
C GLU A 107 10.06 4.95 14.86
N GLN A 108 9.76 4.03 13.93
CA GLN A 108 10.76 3.27 13.17
C GLN A 108 11.16 4.06 11.91
N PRO A 109 12.38 4.61 11.83
CA PRO A 109 12.79 5.46 10.71
C PRO A 109 12.75 4.74 9.36
N GLU A 110 12.98 3.43 9.33
CA GLU A 110 12.91 2.60 8.13
C GLU A 110 11.50 2.48 7.55
N VAL A 111 10.45 2.56 8.40
CA VAL A 111 9.05 2.55 7.97
C VAL A 111 8.72 3.89 7.30
N ALA A 112 9.04 4.99 7.98
CA ALA A 112 8.86 6.34 7.45
C ALA A 112 9.64 6.56 6.14
N GLN A 113 10.90 6.13 6.08
CA GLN A 113 11.72 6.20 4.87
C GLN A 113 11.09 5.43 3.70
N SER A 114 10.60 4.22 3.94
CA SER A 114 9.96 3.41 2.88
C SER A 114 8.71 4.09 2.31
N ALA A 115 7.92 4.75 3.17
CA ALA A 115 6.76 5.52 2.74
C ALA A 115 7.17 6.76 1.94
N VAL A 116 8.19 7.51 2.38
CA VAL A 116 8.74 8.67 1.66
C VAL A 116 9.27 8.27 0.28
N ASP A 117 9.97 7.14 0.17
CA ASP A 117 10.52 6.65 -1.11
C ASP A 117 9.42 6.29 -2.11
N LYS A 118 8.31 5.72 -1.64
CA LYS A 118 7.18 5.29 -2.49
C LYS A 118 6.08 6.34 -2.64
N LEU A 119 6.16 7.44 -1.92
CA LEU A 119 5.11 8.46 -1.87
C LEU A 119 4.70 9.02 -3.24
N PRO A 120 5.63 9.33 -4.18
CA PRO A 120 5.23 9.88 -5.47
C PRO A 120 4.31 8.94 -6.25
N GLU A 121 4.51 7.62 -6.14
CA GLU A 121 3.69 6.60 -6.81
C GLU A 121 2.33 6.45 -6.10
N LEU A 122 2.33 6.48 -4.77
CA LEU A 122 1.12 6.36 -3.95
C LEU A 122 0.17 7.55 -4.15
N LEU A 123 0.72 8.78 -4.23
CA LEU A 123 -0.08 10.00 -4.38
C LEU A 123 -0.86 10.09 -5.69
N VAL A 124 -0.44 9.39 -6.74
CA VAL A 124 -1.17 9.37 -8.03
C VAL A 124 -2.61 8.89 -7.84
N GLY A 125 -2.81 7.90 -6.96
CA GLY A 125 -4.13 7.31 -6.70
C GLY A 125 -4.90 7.95 -5.53
N MET A 126 -4.40 9.03 -4.94
CA MET A 126 -5.06 9.74 -3.83
C MET A 126 -4.74 11.25 -3.84
N GLN A 127 -4.80 11.86 -5.02
CA GLN A 127 -4.41 13.27 -5.23
C GLN A 127 -5.29 14.23 -4.44
N GLU A 128 -6.54 13.86 -4.16
CA GLU A 128 -7.47 14.58 -3.30
C GLU A 128 -6.93 14.76 -1.87
N HIS A 129 -6.00 13.90 -1.45
CA HIS A 129 -5.34 13.95 -0.14
C HIS A 129 -3.92 14.52 -0.19
N ALA A 130 -3.43 14.92 -1.37
CA ALA A 130 -2.03 15.31 -1.57
C ALA A 130 -1.56 16.43 -0.64
N ALA A 131 -2.37 17.48 -0.44
CA ALA A 131 -2.01 18.57 0.44
C ALA A 131 -1.77 18.09 1.88
N ARG A 132 -2.67 17.22 2.40
CA ARG A 132 -2.57 16.67 3.76
C ARG A 132 -1.31 15.81 3.92
N VAL A 133 -1.02 14.96 2.94
CA VAL A 133 0.15 14.08 2.96
C VAL A 133 1.45 14.87 2.86
N LEU A 134 1.53 15.85 1.94
CA LEU A 134 2.73 16.67 1.75
C LEU A 134 3.04 17.55 2.96
N MET A 135 2.02 18.10 3.61
CA MET A 135 2.21 18.82 4.88
C MET A 135 2.83 17.91 5.93
N ARG A 136 2.37 16.65 6.03
CA ARG A 136 2.92 15.72 7.00
C ARG A 136 4.37 15.33 6.71
N VAL A 137 4.72 15.14 5.44
CA VAL A 137 6.09 14.87 5.00
C VAL A 137 7.02 16.05 5.27
N PHE A 138 6.52 17.28 5.07
CA PHE A 138 7.26 18.49 5.41
C PHE A 138 7.54 18.57 6.92
N GLU A 139 6.52 18.35 7.77
CA GLU A 139 6.68 18.30 9.22
C GLU A 139 7.66 17.20 9.67
N LEU A 140 7.64 16.04 9.00
CA LEU A 140 8.59 14.96 9.24
C LEU A 140 10.02 15.39 8.91
N GLY A 141 10.23 16.13 7.83
CA GLY A 141 11.54 16.70 7.48
C GLY A 141 12.06 17.71 8.50
N MET A 142 11.18 18.48 9.13
CA MET A 142 11.57 19.42 10.19
C MET A 142 12.04 18.71 11.46
N LYS A 143 11.54 17.48 11.71
CA LYS A 143 11.80 16.72 12.95
C LYS A 143 12.86 15.62 12.79
N SER A 144 13.14 15.20 11.56
CA SER A 144 13.99 14.05 11.24
C SER A 144 15.11 14.42 10.28
N ARG A 145 16.00 13.47 9.98
CA ARG A 145 17.06 13.61 8.96
C ARG A 145 16.69 12.96 7.63
N LEU A 146 15.40 12.68 7.41
CA LEU A 146 14.95 12.01 6.19
C LEU A 146 15.02 12.99 5.00
N PRO A 147 15.38 12.52 3.79
CA PRO A 147 15.51 13.36 2.60
C PRO A 147 14.12 13.68 2.01
N VAL A 148 13.35 14.53 2.69
CA VAL A 148 11.96 14.85 2.30
C VAL A 148 11.86 15.83 1.14
N GLU A 149 12.84 16.73 0.96
CA GLU A 149 12.86 17.71 -0.13
C GLU A 149 12.77 17.07 -1.53
N PRO A 150 13.62 16.09 -1.90
CA PRO A 150 13.51 15.44 -3.20
C PRO A 150 12.21 14.64 -3.34
N CYS A 151 11.65 14.14 -2.23
CA CYS A 151 10.35 13.47 -2.24
C CYS A 151 9.24 14.47 -2.58
N ILE A 152 9.16 15.61 -1.88
CA ILE A 152 8.16 16.65 -2.12
C ILE A 152 8.24 17.16 -3.56
N ALA A 153 9.45 17.45 -4.05
CA ALA A 153 9.65 17.91 -5.43
C ALA A 153 9.13 16.90 -6.46
N LYS A 154 9.43 15.60 -6.27
CA LYS A 154 8.89 14.52 -7.12
C LYS A 154 7.37 14.44 -7.04
N CYS A 155 6.80 14.52 -5.84
CA CYS A 155 5.34 14.47 -5.66
C CYS A 155 4.63 15.62 -6.38
N VAL A 156 5.12 16.85 -6.24
CA VAL A 156 4.56 18.02 -6.94
C VAL A 156 4.65 17.86 -8.45
N SER A 157 5.80 17.41 -8.97
CA SER A 157 5.98 17.12 -10.40
C SER A 157 4.98 16.07 -10.89
N THR A 158 4.84 14.95 -10.18
CA THR A 158 3.91 13.87 -10.51
C THR A 158 2.45 14.33 -10.49
N ILE A 159 2.04 15.13 -9.50
CA ILE A 159 0.67 15.67 -9.43
C ILE A 159 0.41 16.58 -10.64
N ASN A 160 1.35 17.46 -10.98
CA ASN A 160 1.20 18.37 -12.11
C ASN A 160 1.10 17.64 -13.45
N LEU A 161 1.90 16.57 -13.64
CA LEU A 161 1.82 15.74 -14.85
C LEU A 161 0.45 15.06 -14.98
N ASN A 162 -0.15 14.62 -13.87
CA ASN A 162 -1.45 13.96 -13.91
C ASN A 162 -2.65 14.93 -13.97
N ARG A 163 -2.46 16.23 -13.69
CA ARG A 163 -3.49 17.26 -13.86
C ARG A 163 -3.49 17.91 -15.26
N GLY A 164 -2.43 17.72 -16.03
CA GLY A 164 -2.23 18.34 -17.35
C GLY A 164 -2.82 17.55 -18.53
N CYS A 165 -3.48 16.42 -18.28
CA CYS A 165 -4.21 15.60 -19.26
C CYS A 165 -5.71 15.61 -18.93
#